data_AF-A0A957PLU2-F1
#
_entry.id   AF-A0A957PLU2-F1
#
_cell.length_a   1.000
_cell.length_b   1.000
_cell.length_c   1.000
_cell.angle_alpha   90.00
_cell.angle_beta   90.00
_cell.angle_gamma   90.00
#
_symmetry.space_group_name_H-M   'P 1'
#
loop_
_entity.id
_entity.type
_entity.pdbx_description
1 polymer ?
#
loop_
_entity_poly.entity_id
_entity_poly.type
_entity_poly.pdbx_seq_one_letter_code
_entity_poly.pdbx_strand_id
1 'polypeptide(L)' 'MIRTLYRHRSGTQLMDLPGDQLLAAVQDKQARLWIDMQQPTDAEAKLVLEEAFHFHPLSIEDTLSDVHTPKMDDYGRYLY' A
#
# COMPACT_ATOMS: atom_id res chain seq x y z
N MET A 1 -6.50 -3.25 10.14
CA MET A 1 -6.12 -4.56 9.57
C MET A 1 -5.84 -4.37 8.09
N ILE A 2 -4.67 -4.81 7.65
CA ILE A 2 -4.33 -4.87 6.22
C ILE A 2 -4.55 -6.27 5.66
N ARG A 3 -5.02 -6.34 4.42
CA ARG A 3 -5.08 -7.57 3.60
C ARG A 3 -4.27 -7.36 2.35
N THR A 4 -3.69 -8.43 1.82
CA THR A 4 -2.86 -8.33 0.62
C THR A 4 -3.22 -9.40 -0.38
N LEU A 5 -3.18 -9.07 -1.66
CA LEU A 5 -3.14 -10.01 -2.76
C LEU A 5 -1.86 -9.78 -3.56
N TYR A 6 -0.99 -10.78 -3.57
CA TYR A 6 0.22 -10.80 -4.38
C TYR A 6 0.02 -11.78 -5.54
N ARG A 7 0.33 -11.33 -6.76
CA ARG A 7 0.25 -12.15 -7.97
C ARG A 7 1.52 -12.01 -8.79
N HIS A 8 2.31 -13.08 -8.85
CA HIS A 8 3.52 -13.16 -9.67
C HIS A 8 3.20 -13.57 -11.11
N ARG A 9 4.07 -13.18 -12.05
CA ARG A 9 3.93 -13.50 -13.49
C ARG A 9 3.91 -15.00 -13.80
N SER A 10 4.51 -15.82 -12.95
CA SER A 10 4.47 -17.30 -13.08
C SER A 10 3.07 -17.89 -12.84
N GLY A 11 2.12 -17.11 -12.31
CA GLY A 11 0.81 -17.57 -11.89
C GLY A 11 0.68 -17.82 -10.38
N THR A 12 1.79 -17.76 -9.63
CA THR A 12 1.76 -17.85 -8.16
C THR A 12 0.92 -16.72 -7.58
N GLN A 13 0.01 -17.08 -6.68
CA GLN A 13 -0.84 -16.14 -5.95
C GLN A 13 -0.74 -16.41 -4.46
N LEU A 14 -0.54 -15.35 -3.69
CA LEU A 14 -0.48 -15.39 -2.23
C LEU A 14 -1.44 -14.33 -1.69
N MET A 15 -2.14 -14.70 -0.63
CA MET A 15 -3.03 -13.79 0.10
C MET A 15 -2.49 -13.63 1.52
N ASP A 16 -2.78 -12.48 2.12
CA ASP A 16 -2.45 -12.16 3.51
C ASP A 16 -0.96 -12.39 3.84
N LEU A 17 -0.10 -11.77 3.02
CA LEU A 17 1.34 -11.79 3.23
C LEU A 17 1.66 -11.23 4.62
N PRO A 18 2.54 -11.91 5.37
CA PRO A 18 3.12 -11.36 6.58
C PRO A 18 3.81 -10.01 6.33
N GLY A 19 3.74 -9.09 7.29
CA GLY A 19 4.27 -7.72 7.14
C GLY A 19 5.77 -7.67 6.82
N ASP A 20 6.56 -8.63 7.31
CA ASP A 20 7.99 -8.77 7.00
C ASP A 20 8.28 -9.17 5.53
N GLN A 21 7.30 -9.77 4.84
CA GLN A 21 7.39 -10.10 3.42
C GLN A 21 6.87 -8.97 2.52
N LEU A 22 6.19 -7.97 3.08
CA LEU A 22 5.57 -6.90 2.32
C LEU A 22 6.61 -6.06 1.56
N LEU A 23 7.70 -5.68 2.21
CA LEU A 23 8.76 -4.88 1.59
C LEU A 23 9.41 -5.60 0.40
N ALA A 24 9.65 -6.90 0.53
CA ALA A 24 10.16 -7.72 -0.58
C ALA A 24 9.15 -7.81 -1.72
N ALA A 25 7.87 -7.98 -1.40
CA ALA A 25 6.80 -8.06 -2.39
C ALA A 25 6.62 -6.75 -3.18
N VAL A 26 6.79 -5.59 -2.55
CA VAL A 26 6.74 -4.27 -3.23
C VAL A 26 7.88 -4.09 -4.23
N GLN A 27 9.06 -4.64 -3.94
CA GLN A 27 10.24 -4.52 -4.81
C GLN A 27 10.23 -5.51 -5.98
N ASP A 28 9.34 -6.50 -5.98
CA ASP A 28 9.25 -7.50 -7.03
C ASP A 28 8.58 -6.95 -8.30
N LYS A 29 9.42 -6.63 -9.29
CA LYS A 29 9.00 -6.11 -10.60
C LYS A 29 8.21 -7.09 -11.45
N GLN A 30 8.24 -8.39 -11.12
CA GLN A 30 7.47 -9.43 -11.83
C GLN A 30 6.11 -9.70 -11.19
N ALA A 31 5.80 -9.02 -10.08
CA ALA A 31 4.54 -9.18 -9.39
C ALA A 31 3.64 -7.97 -9.48
N ARG A 32 2.38 -8.18 -9.10
CA ARG A 32 1.43 -7.13 -8.73
C ARG A 32 1.01 -7.38 -7.30
N LEU A 33 1.05 -6.32 -6.50
CA LEU A 33 0.61 -6.33 -5.11
C LEU A 33 -0.58 -5.40 -4.99
N TRP A 34 -1.67 -5.90 -4.43
CA TRP A 34 -2.80 -5.10 -3.98
C TRP A 34 -2.86 -5.19 -2.46
N ILE A 35 -2.90 -4.04 -1.80
CA ILE A 35 -3.09 -3.92 -0.36
C ILE A 35 -4.44 -3.25 -0.13
N ASP A 36 -5.27 -3.88 0.69
CA ASP A 36 -6.51 -3.32 1.21
C ASP A 36 -6.30 -2.97 2.69
N MET A 37 -6.58 -1.73 3.06
CA MET A 37 -6.38 -1.25 4.44
C MET A 37 -7.72 -0.88 5.04
N GLN A 38 -8.26 -1.74 5.91
CA GLN A 38 -9.49 -1.46 6.64
C GLN A 38 -9.18 -1.18 8.10
N GLN A 39 -9.41 0.06 8.53
CA GLN A 39 -9.08 0.51 9.90
C GLN A 39 -7.66 0.05 10.31
N PRO A 40 -6.61 0.43 9.54
CA PRO A 40 -5.25 0.03 9.87
C PRO A 40 -4.85 0.57 11.24
N THR A 41 -4.04 -0.18 11.97
CA THR A 41 -3.31 0.38 13.11
C THR A 41 -2.27 1.38 12.61
N ASP A 42 -1.83 2.31 13.46
CA ASP A 42 -0.78 3.28 13.12
C ASP A 42 0.50 2.60 12.59
N ALA A 43 0.85 1.43 13.16
CA ALA A 43 2.00 0.65 12.71
C ALA A 43 1.80 0.05 11.31
N GLU A 44 0.60 -0.47 11.00
CA GLU A 44 0.27 -0.96 9.66
C GLU A 44 0.26 0.17 8.64
N ALA A 45 -0.36 1.30 8.97
CA ALA A 45 -0.42 2.48 8.10
C ALA A 45 0.99 3.00 7.79
N LYS A 46 1.84 3.10 8.81
CA LYS A 46 3.24 3.50 8.65
C LYS A 46 4.01 2.52 7.76
N LEU A 47 3.91 1.22 8.03
CA LEU A 47 4.59 0.18 7.26
C LEU A 47 4.23 0.28 5.76
N VAL A 48 2.94 0.41 5.44
CA VAL A 48 2.48 0.45 4.05
C VAL A 48 2.79 1.80 3.40
N LEU A 49 2.31 2.90 3.99
CA LEU A 49 2.28 4.20 3.32
C LEU A 49 3.64 4.88 3.30
N GLU A 50 4.38 4.81 4.41
CA GLU A 50 5.67 5.50 4.57
C GLU A 50 6.85 4.59 4.22
N GLU A 51 6.91 3.39 4.80
CA GLU A 51 8.09 2.53 4.71
C GLU A 51 8.14 1.73 3.40
N ALA A 52 7.01 1.18 2.95
CA ALA A 52 6.97 0.33 1.76
C ALA A 52 6.85 1.13 0.46
N PHE A 53 5.92 2.10 0.39
CA PHE A 53 5.64 2.85 -0.84
C PHE A 53 6.26 4.26 -0.87
N HIS A 54 6.71 4.78 0.27
CA HIS A 54 7.30 6.11 0.38
C HIS A 54 6.39 7.21 -0.22
N PHE A 55 5.10 7.17 0.13
CA PHE A 55 4.16 8.21 -0.27
C PHE A 55 4.52 9.55 0.35
N HIS A 56 4.12 10.62 -0.33
CA HIS A 56 4.33 11.97 0.14
C HIS A 56 3.59 12.21 1.47
N PRO A 57 4.18 12.90 2.46
CA PRO A 57 3.56 13.11 3.78
C PRO A 57 2.14 13.66 3.72
N LEU A 58 1.85 14.59 2.81
CA LEU A 58 0.50 15.14 2.62
C LEU A 58 -0.52 14.08 2.19
N SER A 59 -0.17 13.18 1.27
CA SER A 59 -1.07 12.08 0.89
C SER A 59 -1.29 11.07 2.02
N ILE A 60 -0.32 10.92 2.93
CA ILE A 60 -0.48 10.07 4.12
C ILE A 60 -1.45 10.73 5.10
N GLU A 61 -1.25 12.01 5.41
CA GLU A 61 -2.14 12.79 6.29
C GLU A 61 -3.59 12.80 5.76
N ASP A 62 -3.77 13.04 4.47
CA ASP A 62 -5.09 13.04 3.82
C ASP A 62 -5.73 11.64 3.85
N THR A 63 -4.95 10.56 3.69
CA THR A 63 -5.46 9.17 3.75
C THR A 63 -5.93 8.78 5.16
N LEU A 64 -5.31 9.34 6.21
CA LEU A 64 -5.64 9.02 7.60
C LEU A 64 -6.68 9.96 8.21
N SER A 65 -7.06 11.02 7.49
CA SER A 65 -8.05 12.00 7.93
C SER A 65 -9.47 11.65 7.46
N ASP A 66 -10.49 11.96 8.28
CA ASP A 66 -11.91 11.62 8.03
C ASP A 66 -12.64 12.56 7.05
N VAL A 67 -11.90 13.35 6.28
CA VAL A 67 -12.48 14.19 5.22
C VAL A 67 -12.01 13.56 3.91
N HIS A 68 -12.76 13.61 2.81
CA HIS A 68 -12.36 14.40 1.66
C HIS A 68 -13.41 14.21 0.58
N THR A 69 -13.91 15.33 0.04
CA THR A 69 -14.57 15.33 -1.26
C THR A 69 -13.71 14.59 -2.29
N PRO A 70 -14.31 13.85 -3.24
CA PRO A 70 -13.54 13.12 -4.25
C PRO A 70 -12.53 14.03 -4.94
N LYS A 71 -11.25 13.64 -4.93
CA LYS A 71 -10.14 14.35 -5.57
C LYS A 71 -9.16 13.36 -6.19
N MET A 72 -8.27 13.86 -7.04
CA MET A 72 -7.17 13.10 -7.64
C MET A 72 -5.96 14.02 -7.74
N ASP A 73 -4.84 13.61 -7.16
CA ASP A 73 -3.58 14.35 -7.11
C ASP A 73 -2.47 13.55 -7.83
N ASP A 74 -1.75 14.19 -8.76
CA ASP A 74 -0.65 13.56 -9.51
C ASP A 74 0.70 13.90 -8.88
N TYR A 75 1.37 12.91 -8.29
CA TYR A 75 2.71 13.01 -7.71
C TYR A 75 3.81 12.51 -8.67
N GLY A 76 3.48 12.29 -9.94
CA GLY A 76 4.36 11.83 -11.01
C GLY A 76 4.72 10.35 -10.96
N ARG A 77 5.06 9.83 -9.76
CA ARG A 77 5.36 8.39 -9.57
C ARG A 77 4.13 7.55 -9.24
N TYR A 78 3.09 8.19 -8.70
CA TYR A 78 1.84 7.57 -8.31
C TYR A 78 0.71 8.59 -8.41
N LEU A 79 -0.51 8.08 -8.53
CA LEU A 79 -1.74 8.85 -8.41
C LEU A 79 -2.31 8.62 -7.02
N TYR A 80 -2.73 9.69 -6.37
CA TYR A 80 -3.48 9.67 -5.13
C TYR A 80 -4.94 10.03 -5.43
#